data_AF-A0A641AGU8-F1
#
_entry.id   AF-A0A641AGU8-F1
#
_cell.length_a   1.000
_cell.length_b   1.000
_cell.length_c   1.000
_cell.angle_alpha   90.00
_cell.angle_beta   90.00
_cell.angle_gamma   90.00
#
_symmetry.space_group_name_H-M   'P 1'
#
loop_
_entity.id
_entity.type
_entity.pdbx_description
1 polymer ?
#
loop_
_entity_poly.entity_id
_entity_poly.type
_entity_poly.pdbx_seq_one_letter_code
_entity_poly.pdbx_strand_id
1 'polypeptide(L)'
;MHKLFAANIYLKIFLLFALLASCGEPSELNDSQFVFHVSGSIIDFQSKSFTQVSRITIITSDGEEYDLNVNKDLGKFTPSHLRQHMTLGDLVQASFIEDDGMKWLEDIKDLTP
;
A
#
# COMPACT_ATOMS: atom_id res chain seq x y z
N MET A 1 -10.18 33.83 52.29
CA MET A 1 -10.14 32.47 51.69
C MET A 1 -10.53 32.44 50.20
N HIS A 2 -10.60 33.57 49.48
CA HIS A 2 -10.96 33.61 48.04
C HIS A 2 -9.76 33.53 47.06
N LYS A 3 -8.54 33.86 47.52
CA LYS A 3 -7.34 33.90 46.65
C LYS A 3 -6.80 32.51 46.27
N LEU A 4 -6.99 31.51 47.13
CA LEU A 4 -6.55 30.12 46.91
C LEU A 4 -7.44 29.36 45.90
N PHE A 5 -8.71 29.75 45.78
CA PHE A 5 -9.65 29.16 44.83
C PHE A 5 -9.42 29.68 43.40
N ALA A 6 -9.12 30.98 43.28
CA ALA A 6 -8.81 31.61 41.99
C ALA A 6 -7.52 31.05 41.36
N ALA A 7 -6.46 30.86 42.15
CA ALA A 7 -5.18 30.31 41.67
C ALA A 7 -5.33 28.90 41.05
N ASN A 8 -6.21 28.08 41.62
CA ASN A 8 -6.47 26.71 41.16
C ASN A 8 -7.28 26.69 39.84
N ILE A 9 -8.14 27.69 39.62
CA ILE A 9 -8.87 27.89 38.36
C ILE A 9 -7.94 28.37 37.24
N TYR A 10 -7.04 29.32 37.52
CA TYR A 10 -6.07 29.80 36.52
C TYR A 10 -5.08 28.71 36.11
N LEU A 11 -4.64 27.86 37.06
CA LEU A 11 -3.75 26.74 36.76
C LEU A 11 -4.40 25.72 35.81
N LYS A 12 -5.69 25.43 35.98
CA LYS A 12 -6.43 24.51 35.10
C LYS A 12 -6.67 25.09 33.70
N ILE A 13 -6.91 26.40 33.60
CA ILE A 13 -7.10 27.08 32.31
C ILE A 13 -5.79 27.09 31.51
N PHE A 14 -4.65 27.31 32.16
CA PHE A 14 -3.33 27.26 31.51
C PHE A 14 -2.99 25.86 30.99
N LEU A 15 -3.35 24.81 31.74
CA LEU A 15 -3.11 23.41 31.36
C LEU A 15 -4.01 22.97 30.18
N LEU A 16 -5.21 23.55 30.05
CA LEU A 16 -6.11 23.29 28.93
C LEU A 16 -5.63 23.96 27.63
N PHE A 17 -4.98 25.13 27.72
CA PHE A 17 -4.49 25.87 26.55
C PHE A 17 -3.21 25.26 25.95
N ALA A 18 -2.38 24.60 26.76
CA ALA A 18 -1.16 23.93 26.30
C ALA A 18 -1.44 22.70 25.41
N LEU A 19 -2.62 22.08 25.50
CA LEU A 19 -3.01 20.93 24.67
C LEU A 19 -3.44 21.30 23.25
N LEU A 20 -3.84 22.56 23.02
CA LEU A 20 -4.27 23.03 21.69
C LEU A 20 -3.12 23.57 20.82
N ALA A 21 -1.92 23.74 21.40
CA ALA A 21 -0.76 24.23 20.68
C ALA A 21 0.04 23.15 19.95
N SER A 22 -0.33 21.86 20.07
CA SER A 22 0.22 20.79 19.24
C SER A 22 -0.56 20.69 17.92
N CYS A 23 -0.63 21.81 17.20
CA CYS A 23 -0.96 21.78 15.79
C CYS A 23 0.38 21.64 15.07
N GLY A 24 0.80 20.40 14.82
CA GLY A 24 1.96 20.13 13.99
C GLY A 24 1.80 20.83 12.65
N GLU A 25 2.83 21.53 12.21
CA GLU A 25 2.87 22.13 10.88
C GLU A 25 2.50 21.05 9.84
N PRO A 26 1.58 21.34 8.89
CA PRO A 26 1.41 20.47 7.74
C PRO A 26 2.73 20.54 6.97
N SER A 27 3.58 19.55 7.20
CA SER A 27 4.75 19.31 6.39
C SER A 27 4.23 19.16 4.97
N GLU A 28 4.64 20.06 4.06
CA GLU A 28 4.30 19.97 2.66
C GLU A 28 4.65 18.56 2.19
N LEU A 29 3.60 17.78 1.94
CA LEU A 29 3.72 16.43 1.41
C LEU A 29 4.27 16.62 0.00
N ASN A 30 5.59 16.45 -0.12
CA ASN A 30 6.23 16.07 -1.37
C ASN A 30 5.34 15.01 -2.01
N ASP A 31 4.98 15.17 -3.28
CA ASP A 31 4.04 14.38 -4.09
C ASP A 31 4.50 12.92 -4.24
N SER A 32 4.61 12.25 -3.09
CA SER A 32 5.26 10.98 -2.89
C SER A 32 4.16 9.96 -3.12
N GLN A 33 3.98 9.57 -4.37
CA GLN A 33 3.07 8.50 -4.73
C GLN A 33 3.38 7.28 -3.85
N PHE A 34 2.44 6.91 -3.00
CA PHE A 34 2.63 5.83 -2.03
C PHE A 34 2.75 4.50 -2.79
N VAL A 35 3.91 3.85 -2.66
CA VAL A 35 4.13 2.50 -3.21
C VAL A 35 3.73 1.49 -2.14
N PHE A 36 2.75 0.66 -2.48
CA PHE A 36 2.27 -0.45 -1.67
C PHE A 36 2.99 -1.73 -2.05
N HIS A 37 3.05 -2.67 -1.11
CA HIS A 37 3.62 -3.99 -1.34
C HIS A 37 2.63 -5.06 -0.89
N VAL A 38 2.43 -6.08 -1.74
CA VAL A 38 1.61 -7.24 -1.44
C VAL A 38 2.38 -8.51 -1.76
N SER A 39 2.19 -9.55 -0.95
CA SER A 39 2.82 -10.86 -1.15
C SER A 39 1.74 -11.92 -1.12
N GLY A 40 1.76 -12.83 -2.09
CA GLY A 40 0.69 -13.82 -2.24
C GLY A 40 0.88 -14.73 -3.44
N SER A 41 -0.13 -15.56 -3.69
CA SER A 41 -0.17 -16.46 -4.85
C SER A 41 -0.88 -15.77 -6.01
N ILE A 42 -0.37 -15.96 -7.22
CA ILE A 42 -1.09 -15.55 -8.44
C ILE A 42 -2.24 -16.54 -8.65
N ILE A 43 -3.47 -16.03 -8.78
CA ILE A 43 -4.67 -16.85 -9.01
C ILE A 43 -5.30 -16.62 -10.38
N ASP A 44 -5.01 -15.50 -11.03
CA ASP A 44 -5.41 -15.23 -12.40
C ASP A 44 -4.45 -14.24 -13.07
N PHE A 45 -4.42 -14.23 -14.40
CA PHE A 45 -3.79 -13.18 -15.18
C PHE A 45 -4.44 -13.06 -16.57
N GLN A 46 -4.42 -11.83 -17.10
CA GLN A 46 -4.82 -11.57 -18.48
C GLN A 46 -3.60 -11.18 -19.31
N SER A 47 -3.52 -11.71 -20.52
CA SER A 47 -2.43 -11.45 -21.46
C SER A 47 -2.93 -10.90 -22.78
N LYS A 48 -2.24 -9.88 -23.31
CA LYS A 48 -2.48 -9.36 -24.67
C LYS A 48 -1.76 -10.19 -25.74
N SER A 49 -0.68 -10.87 -25.36
CA SER A 49 0.13 -11.72 -26.25
C SER A 49 0.88 -12.78 -25.43
N PHE A 50 1.73 -13.58 -26.08
CA PHE A 50 2.61 -14.54 -25.38
C PHE A 50 3.69 -13.91 -24.50
N THR A 51 3.94 -12.60 -24.64
CA THR A 51 4.96 -11.88 -23.87
C THR A 51 4.39 -10.75 -23.04
N GLN A 52 3.17 -10.28 -23.32
CA GLN A 52 2.58 -9.12 -22.66
C GLN A 52 1.43 -9.50 -21.74
N VAL A 53 1.58 -9.13 -20.48
CA VAL A 53 0.56 -9.23 -19.44
C VAL A 53 -0.15 -7.89 -19.32
N SER A 54 -1.46 -7.90 -19.10
CA SER A 54 -2.28 -6.69 -18.90
C SER A 54 -2.89 -6.60 -17.52
N ARG A 55 -3.07 -7.73 -16.84
CA ARG A 55 -3.57 -7.79 -15.46
C ARG A 55 -3.03 -9.02 -14.76
N ILE A 56 -2.76 -8.90 -13.46
CA ILE A 56 -2.44 -10.00 -12.56
C ILE A 56 -3.36 -9.90 -11.34
N THR A 57 -3.91 -11.03 -10.89
CA THR A 57 -4.68 -11.11 -9.65
C THR A 57 -3.90 -11.93 -8.64
N ILE A 58 -3.60 -11.34 -7.49
CA ILE A 58 -2.86 -11.95 -6.38
C ILE A 58 -3.80 -12.15 -5.21
N ILE A 59 -3.81 -13.34 -4.61
CA ILE A 59 -4.48 -13.60 -3.33
C ILE A 59 -3.44 -13.68 -2.21
N THR A 60 -3.68 -12.96 -1.13
CA THR A 60 -2.83 -12.99 0.07
C THR A 60 -3.22 -14.13 1.01
N SER A 61 -2.40 -14.38 2.04
CA SER A 61 -2.66 -15.45 3.02
C SER A 61 -3.91 -15.25 3.87
N ASP A 62 -4.35 -14.00 4.02
CA ASP A 62 -5.59 -13.62 4.70
C ASP A 62 -6.81 -13.65 3.75
N GLY A 63 -6.63 -13.99 2.48
CA GLY A 63 -7.71 -14.17 1.50
C GLY A 63 -8.12 -12.89 0.76
N GLU A 64 -7.37 -11.81 0.91
CA GLU A 64 -7.61 -10.56 0.18
C GLU A 64 -7.08 -10.68 -1.26
N GLU A 65 -7.88 -10.23 -2.22
CA GLU A 65 -7.56 -10.28 -3.64
C GLU A 65 -7.14 -8.90 -4.16
N TYR A 66 -6.05 -8.89 -4.92
CA TYR A 66 -5.45 -7.70 -5.50
C TYR A 66 -5.41 -7.82 -7.03
N ASP A 67 -6.32 -7.11 -7.68
CA ASP A 67 -6.31 -6.91 -9.13
C ASP A 67 -5.36 -5.78 -9.52
N LEU A 68 -4.23 -6.14 -10.13
CA LEU A 68 -3.17 -5.21 -10.51
C LEU A 68 -3.12 -5.06 -12.04
N ASN A 69 -3.30 -3.84 -12.52
CA ASN A 69 -3.19 -3.52 -13.95
C ASN A 69 -1.73 -3.36 -14.34
N VAL A 70 -1.39 -3.85 -15.54
CA VAL A 70 -0.03 -3.84 -16.07
C VAL A 70 0.03 -3.01 -17.34
N ASN A 71 0.82 -1.93 -17.31
CA ASN A 71 1.04 -1.03 -18.44
C ASN A 71 2.48 -1.03 -18.97
N LYS A 72 3.33 -1.92 -18.44
CA LYS A 72 4.75 -2.04 -18.79
C LYS A 72 5.16 -3.49 -18.98
N ASP A 73 6.36 -3.68 -19.53
CA ASP A 73 6.97 -5.00 -19.66
C ASP A 73 7.48 -5.47 -18.28
N LEU A 74 7.16 -6.71 -17.93
CA LEU A 74 7.55 -7.35 -16.66
C LEU A 74 8.79 -8.25 -16.84
N GLY A 75 9.44 -8.20 -18.00
CA GLY A 75 10.68 -8.92 -18.29
C GLY A 75 10.48 -10.43 -18.21
N LYS A 76 11.05 -11.06 -17.17
CA LYS A 76 10.97 -12.52 -16.98
C LYS A 76 9.55 -13.01 -16.62
N PHE A 77 8.67 -12.13 -16.14
CA PHE A 77 7.29 -12.47 -15.79
C PHE A 77 6.39 -12.49 -17.03
N THR A 78 6.70 -13.42 -17.94
CA THR A 78 5.88 -13.71 -19.10
C THR A 78 4.60 -14.47 -18.69
N PRO A 79 3.56 -14.49 -19.53
CA PRO A 79 2.39 -15.35 -19.35
C PRO A 79 2.70 -16.82 -19.02
N SER A 80 3.76 -17.40 -19.62
CA SER A 80 4.16 -18.78 -19.29
C SER A 80 4.79 -18.90 -17.91
N HIS A 81 5.58 -17.90 -17.49
CA HIS A 81 6.15 -17.86 -16.14
C HIS A 81 5.06 -17.67 -15.07
N LEU A 82 4.10 -16.78 -15.29
CA LEU A 82 2.96 -16.59 -14.37
C LEU A 82 2.12 -17.86 -14.24
N ARG A 83 1.90 -18.58 -15.35
CA ARG A 83 1.19 -19.87 -15.31
C ARG A 83 1.93 -20.92 -14.50
N GLN A 84 3.27 -20.90 -14.50
CA GLN A 84 4.07 -21.77 -13.64
C GLN A 84 3.82 -21.45 -12.16
N HIS A 85 3.87 -20.16 -11.78
CA HIS A 85 3.53 -19.73 -10.40
C HIS A 85 2.15 -20.21 -9.97
N MET A 86 1.13 -20.05 -10.82
CA MET A 86 -0.23 -20.55 -10.53
C MET A 86 -0.28 -22.07 -10.34
N THR A 87 0.49 -22.82 -11.13
CA THR A 87 0.49 -24.29 -11.11
C THR A 87 1.22 -24.84 -9.89
N LEU A 88 2.34 -24.21 -9.52
CA LEU A 88 3.19 -24.65 -8.41
C LEU A 88 2.75 -24.06 -7.06
N GLY A 89 1.98 -22.97 -7.07
CA GLY A 89 1.63 -22.22 -5.87
C GLY A 89 2.74 -21.33 -5.34
N ASP A 90 3.77 -21.06 -6.16
CA ASP A 90 4.92 -20.24 -5.78
C ASP A 90 4.50 -18.79 -5.52
N LEU A 91 4.99 -18.22 -4.41
CA LEU A 91 4.63 -16.87 -3.99
C LEU A 91 5.37 -15.82 -4.82
N VAL A 92 4.73 -14.66 -4.96
CA VAL A 92 5.32 -13.45 -5.53
C VAL A 92 5.14 -12.28 -4.59
N GLN A 93 6.06 -11.32 -4.65
CA GLN A 93 5.88 -10.00 -4.08
C GLN A 93 5.67 -9.01 -5.21
N ALA A 94 4.56 -8.28 -5.16
CA ALA A 94 4.27 -7.18 -6.07
C ALA A 94 4.38 -5.85 -5.33
N SER A 95 4.96 -4.84 -5.98
CA SER A 95 4.77 -3.44 -5.60
C SER A 95 3.79 -2.79 -6.56
N PHE A 96 2.94 -1.91 -6.05
CA PHE A 96 1.95 -1.21 -6.86
C PHE A 96 1.69 0.18 -6.30
N ILE A 97 1.19 1.06 -7.17
CA ILE A 97 0.65 2.37 -6.80
C ILE A 97 -0.86 2.35 -7.00
N GLU A 98 -1.57 3.18 -6.26
CA GLU A 98 -2.98 3.45 -6.49
C GLU A 98 -3.13 4.81 -7.15
N ASP A 99 -3.77 4.84 -8.31
CA ASP A 99 -4.04 6.04 -9.09
C ASP A 99 -5.44 5.95 -9.69
N ASP A 100 -6.26 6.97 -9.43
CA ASP A 100 -7.67 7.04 -9.85
C ASP A 100 -8.50 5.78 -9.49
N GLY A 101 -8.27 5.22 -8.29
CA GLY A 101 -8.93 4.00 -7.81
C GLY A 101 -8.48 2.71 -8.52
N MET A 102 -7.48 2.78 -9.40
CA MET A 102 -6.86 1.65 -10.06
C MET A 102 -5.52 1.33 -9.42
N LYS A 103 -5.24 0.04 -9.24
CA LYS A 103 -3.93 -0.44 -8.79
C LYS A 103 -3.06 -0.72 -10.01
N TRP A 104 -1.91 -0.07 -10.10
CA TRP A 104 -0.94 -0.23 -11.19
C TRP A 104 0.31 -0.93 -10.68
N LEU A 105 0.65 -2.05 -11.30
CA LEU A 105 1.81 -2.84 -10.93
C LEU A 105 3.10 -2.08 -11.25
N GLU A 106 3.93 -1.86 -10.24
CA GLU A 106 5.23 -1.23 -10.36
C GLU A 106 6.38 -2.23 -10.47
N ASP A 107 6.35 -3.32 -9.71
CA ASP A 107 7.36 -4.37 -9.82
C ASP A 107 6.76 -5.69 -9.34
N ILE A 108 7.35 -6.78 -9.81
CA ILE A 108 7.01 -8.13 -9.34
C ILE A 108 8.29 -8.96 -9.27
N LYS A 109 8.42 -9.72 -8.18
CA LYS A 109 9.55 -10.63 -7.97
C LYS A 109 9.10 -11.92 -7.33
N ASP A 110 9.86 -12.97 -7.60
CA ASP A 110 9.64 -14.27 -7.00
C ASP A 110 9.95 -14.17 -5.50
N LEU A 111 9.04 -14.64 -4.67
CA LEU A 111 9.32 -14.93 -3.28
C LEU A 111 9.78 -16.39 -3.23
N THR A 112 11.06 -16.61 -3.48
CA THR A 112 11.68 -17.90 -3.18
C THR A 112 11.63 -18.14 -1.66
N PRO A 113 11.51 -19.40 -1.20
CA PRO A 113 12.09 -19.80 0.07
C PRO A 113 13.62 -19.59 0.06
#